data_AF-A0A1X1Z3V3-F1
#
_entry.id   AF-A0A1X1Z3V3-F1
#
_cell.length_a   1.000
_cell.length_b   1.000
_cell.length_c   1.000
_cell.angle_alpha   90.00
_cell.angle_beta   90.00
_cell.angle_gamma   90.00
#
_symmetry.space_group_name_H-M   'P 1'
#
loop_
_entity.id
_entity.type
_entity.pdbx_description
1 polymer ?
#
loop_
_entity_poly.entity_id
_entity_poly.type
_entity_poly.pdbx_seq_one_letter_code
_entity_poly.pdbx_strand_id
1 'polypeptide(L)'
;MRGRVGGGSWSGTLLPTRAAAAAAGALVVGITPMLAAAPAQADWDWDWLMDAAVPVEDVGPAAAGLDLGSLMALVQSFTDGLDPATNKLFSDIIDAVLALPGPNQSVDTAEWINEFIYAPLHAGLQQWISSPLGELSLELLNAPFATLFGRDLIGNGIDGFDGINASLFGQLGWFGDAGDGGFLFGDGGAGIDGIDGIGGAGGDAGFFGNGGAGGLGADGFAGGDGGAGGWFMGVGGAGGDGGAGAAGGTGGVGLGMLLGTGGTGGDGGIGIEGDFGGTGGVGGTGAWWMGRGGDGGGGGEGDADNGGDGGAGGAGGLLFGRGGDGGLGGTGGAGGLGGAGGFLGAAGISAAPYVANTQWVTYDGGTSLRVYPTETARTEAGQTGTLRQGEQAWAEVVKRNPEANNAGMRAQFLCHWQFVEFIQPGKTSWNLEPWRPDVSSLDLLAYGCNPGGAEEPF
;
A
#
# COMPACT_ATOMS: atom_id res chain seq x y z
N MET A 1 -32.12 -58.59 -59.20
CA MET A 1 -33.50 -58.18 -58.87
C MET A 1 -33.48 -56.71 -58.48
N ARG A 2 -34.29 -55.89 -59.19
CA ARG A 2 -34.88 -54.56 -58.84
C ARG A 2 -33.96 -53.50 -58.20
N GLY A 3 -33.74 -52.28 -58.71
CA GLY A 3 -34.38 -51.50 -59.78
C GLY A 3 -35.17 -50.29 -59.23
N ARG A 4 -34.92 -49.09 -59.82
CA ARG A 4 -35.47 -47.71 -59.64
C ARG A 4 -34.77 -46.83 -58.60
N VAL A 5 -34.18 -45.66 -58.89
CA VAL A 5 -34.21 -44.64 -59.98
C VAL A 5 -35.53 -43.87 -60.16
N GLY A 6 -35.41 -42.53 -60.00
CA GLY A 6 -36.35 -41.46 -60.38
C GLY A 6 -36.46 -40.41 -59.26
N GLY A 7 -36.24 -39.09 -59.41
CA GLY A 7 -36.09 -38.20 -60.57
C GLY A 7 -36.93 -36.92 -60.38
N GLY A 8 -36.37 -35.73 -60.68
CA GLY A 8 -37.06 -34.43 -60.85
C GLY A 8 -36.81 -33.39 -59.74
N SER A 9 -35.94 -32.37 -59.94
CA SER A 9 -36.18 -31.00 -60.47
C SER A 9 -37.25 -30.20 -59.68
N TRP A 10 -37.03 -28.98 -59.19
CA TRP A 10 -37.00 -27.70 -59.92
C TRP A 10 -36.41 -26.54 -59.07
N SER A 11 -36.01 -25.48 -59.77
CA SER A 11 -35.53 -24.14 -59.41
C SER A 11 -36.06 -23.45 -58.15
N GLY A 12 -35.25 -22.55 -57.58
CA GLY A 12 -35.70 -21.55 -56.61
C GLY A 12 -34.59 -20.61 -56.11
N THR A 13 -34.21 -19.62 -56.92
CA THR A 13 -33.52 -18.41 -56.48
C THR A 13 -34.53 -17.50 -55.77
N LEU A 14 -34.15 -16.90 -54.62
CA LEU A 14 -34.40 -15.51 -54.17
C LEU A 14 -34.52 -15.39 -52.64
N LEU A 15 -33.92 -14.30 -52.15
CA LEU A 15 -33.85 -13.71 -50.80
C LEU A 15 -35.15 -13.70 -49.97
N PRO A 16 -35.03 -13.46 -48.65
CA PRO A 16 -35.39 -12.11 -48.18
C PRO A 16 -34.41 -11.49 -47.18
N THR A 17 -34.56 -10.17 -47.12
CA THR A 17 -33.78 -9.09 -46.52
C THR A 17 -34.27 -8.69 -45.11
N ARG A 18 -33.40 -7.98 -44.38
CA ARG A 18 -33.60 -6.77 -43.53
C ARG A 18 -32.64 -6.81 -42.32
N ALA A 19 -31.94 -5.76 -41.90
CA ALA A 19 -31.70 -4.42 -42.41
C ALA A 19 -30.43 -3.87 -41.71
N ALA A 20 -29.50 -3.30 -42.48
CA ALA A 20 -28.42 -2.47 -41.97
C ALA A 20 -28.75 -1.01 -42.35
N ALA A 21 -28.63 -0.09 -41.40
CA ALA A 21 -28.66 1.34 -41.66
C ALA A 21 -27.48 1.99 -40.94
N ALA A 22 -26.38 2.13 -41.67
CA ALA A 22 -25.32 3.09 -41.39
C ALA A 22 -25.63 4.35 -42.20
N ALA A 23 -25.61 5.52 -41.56
CA ALA A 23 -25.71 6.80 -42.24
C ALA A 23 -24.39 7.55 -42.08
N ALA A 24 -23.69 7.72 -43.19
CA ALA A 24 -22.59 8.65 -43.38
C ALA A 24 -23.14 9.99 -43.88
N GLY A 25 -22.51 11.08 -43.47
CA GLY A 25 -22.65 12.40 -44.09
C GLY A 25 -21.27 12.99 -44.32
N ALA A 26 -20.85 13.05 -45.59
CA ALA A 26 -19.65 13.74 -46.05
C ALA A 26 -20.05 14.91 -46.95
N LEU A 27 -19.32 16.03 -46.87
CA LEU A 27 -19.15 16.92 -48.01
C LEU A 27 -17.77 17.59 -48.00
N VAL A 28 -17.24 17.69 -49.20
CA VAL A 28 -15.87 17.91 -49.68
C VAL A 28 -15.55 19.40 -49.89
N VAL A 29 -14.27 19.80 -49.84
CA VAL A 29 -13.50 20.46 -50.94
C VAL A 29 -12.15 20.91 -50.37
N GLY A 30 -11.07 20.38 -50.96
CA GLY A 30 -9.71 20.84 -50.73
C GLY A 30 -9.25 21.85 -51.77
N ILE A 31 -8.32 22.74 -51.39
CA ILE A 31 -7.37 23.41 -52.27
C ILE A 31 -6.06 23.65 -51.47
N THR A 32 -5.01 22.89 -51.77
CA THR A 32 -3.59 23.26 -51.55
C THR A 32 -3.07 24.02 -52.79
N PRO A 33 -1.90 24.71 -52.81
CA PRO A 33 -0.74 24.62 -51.89
C PRO A 33 -0.03 25.96 -51.56
N MET A 34 0.97 25.94 -50.67
CA MET A 34 2.36 26.41 -50.92
C MET A 34 3.05 27.13 -49.76
N LEU A 35 4.32 26.70 -49.59
CA LEU A 35 5.50 27.38 -49.04
C LEU A 35 5.77 27.36 -47.52
N ALA A 36 6.77 26.54 -47.20
CA ALA A 36 7.97 26.85 -46.41
C ALA A 36 7.83 27.22 -44.92
N ALA A 37 8.55 26.46 -44.10
CA ALA A 37 8.80 26.71 -42.68
C ALA A 37 9.42 28.09 -42.42
N ALA A 38 8.99 28.72 -41.32
CA ALA A 38 9.70 29.81 -40.65
C ALA A 38 10.10 29.37 -39.23
N PRO A 39 11.22 29.89 -38.69
CA PRO A 39 11.99 29.24 -37.63
C PRO A 39 11.42 29.44 -36.23
N ALA A 40 11.81 28.56 -35.31
CA ALA A 40 11.70 28.76 -33.88
C ALA A 40 12.33 30.10 -33.47
N GLN A 41 11.56 30.94 -32.78
CA GLN A 41 12.03 31.99 -31.90
C GLN A 41 11.14 31.91 -30.66
N ALA A 42 11.76 31.68 -29.50
CA ALA A 42 11.09 31.77 -28.21
C ALA A 42 11.15 33.23 -27.75
N ASP A 43 10.01 33.90 -27.66
CA ASP A 43 9.81 35.10 -26.86
C ASP A 43 9.07 34.71 -25.57
N TRP A 44 9.72 34.93 -24.45
CA TRP A 44 9.17 34.71 -23.12
C TRP A 44 8.65 36.06 -22.63
N ASP A 45 7.34 36.26 -22.66
CA ASP A 45 6.69 37.42 -22.02
C ASP A 45 5.61 36.94 -21.03
N TRP A 46 5.74 37.36 -19.77
CA TRP A 46 5.08 36.82 -18.57
C TRP A 46 3.93 37.71 -18.04
N ASP A 47 3.26 38.43 -18.94
CA ASP A 47 2.27 39.44 -18.57
C ASP A 47 0.93 38.91 -17.99
N TRP A 48 0.76 37.59 -17.85
CA TRP A 48 -0.41 37.00 -17.20
C TRP A 48 -0.20 36.68 -15.71
N LEU A 49 1.03 36.78 -15.19
CA LEU A 49 1.40 36.33 -13.84
C LEU A 49 1.28 37.43 -12.76
N MET A 50 0.97 38.69 -13.10
CA MET A 50 1.03 39.81 -12.12
C MET A 50 -0.21 40.70 -11.96
N ASP A 51 -1.39 40.34 -12.51
CA ASP A 51 -2.57 41.24 -12.46
C ASP A 51 -3.75 40.74 -11.60
N ALA A 52 -3.48 39.99 -10.54
CA ALA A 52 -4.51 39.60 -9.55
C ALA A 52 -4.24 40.16 -8.13
N ALA A 53 -3.48 41.26 -8.03
CA ALA A 53 -3.33 42.02 -6.80
C ALA A 53 -4.38 43.15 -6.74
N VAL A 54 -5.57 42.83 -6.24
CA VAL A 54 -6.53 43.84 -5.74
C VAL A 54 -6.35 43.94 -4.23
N PRO A 55 -6.13 45.15 -3.66
CA PRO A 55 -5.87 45.29 -2.23
C PRO A 55 -7.17 45.12 -1.44
N VAL A 56 -7.21 44.17 -0.51
CA VAL A 56 -8.18 44.16 0.58
C VAL A 56 -7.57 44.94 1.74
N GLU A 57 -8.02 46.18 1.88
CA GLU A 57 -7.73 47.05 3.02
C GLU A 57 -8.74 46.74 4.14
N ASP A 58 -8.26 46.74 5.39
CA ASP A 58 -8.96 46.54 6.67
C ASP A 58 -9.27 45.10 7.16
N VAL A 59 -8.22 44.43 7.68
CA VAL A 59 -8.35 43.71 8.97
C VAL A 59 -7.11 44.00 9.81
N GLY A 60 -7.27 44.78 10.89
CA GLY A 60 -6.19 45.12 11.83
C GLY A 60 -5.63 43.88 12.56
N PRO A 61 -4.50 44.02 13.28
CA PRO A 61 -3.85 42.88 13.91
C PRO A 61 -4.66 42.44 15.13
N ALA A 62 -5.50 41.41 14.98
CA ALA A 62 -6.17 40.77 16.09
C ALA A 62 -5.33 39.58 16.55
N ALA A 63 -4.55 39.81 17.61
CA ALA A 63 -4.21 38.74 18.53
C ALA A 63 -5.51 38.20 19.15
N ALA A 64 -5.96 37.05 18.70
CA ALA A 64 -6.86 36.17 19.43
C ALA A 64 -6.58 34.75 18.93
N GLY A 65 -6.12 33.88 19.82
CA GLY A 65 -6.02 32.46 19.51
C GLY A 65 -7.39 31.95 19.05
N LEU A 66 -7.38 31.07 18.04
CA LEU A 66 -8.58 30.35 17.62
C LEU A 66 -9.06 29.53 18.82
N ASP A 67 -10.14 29.95 19.44
CA ASP A 67 -10.79 29.20 20.51
C ASP A 67 -11.51 27.99 19.89
N LEU A 68 -10.92 26.80 20.09
CA LEU A 68 -11.40 25.55 19.51
C LEU A 68 -12.85 25.25 19.94
N GLY A 69 -13.29 25.73 21.11
CA GLY A 69 -14.68 25.59 21.56
C GLY A 69 -15.68 26.36 20.70
N SER A 70 -15.33 27.57 20.25
CA SER A 70 -16.18 28.36 19.36
C SER A 70 -16.09 27.92 17.89
N LEU A 71 -14.97 27.32 17.48
CA LEU A 71 -14.89 26.61 16.19
C LEU A 71 -15.79 25.35 16.18
N MET A 72 -15.78 24.56 17.26
CA MET A 72 -16.63 23.36 17.37
C MET A 72 -18.12 23.72 17.43
N ALA A 73 -18.50 24.82 18.09
CA ALA A 73 -19.88 25.31 18.09
C ALA A 73 -20.35 25.75 16.68
N LEU A 74 -19.45 26.33 15.89
CA LEU A 74 -19.73 26.72 14.50
C LEU A 74 -19.88 25.49 13.60
N VAL A 75 -19.01 24.49 13.75
CA VAL A 75 -19.09 23.21 13.03
C VAL A 75 -20.38 22.48 13.37
N GLN A 76 -20.74 22.37 14.66
CA GLN A 76 -21.99 21.73 15.08
C GLN A 76 -23.23 22.40 14.49
N SER A 77 -23.24 23.75 14.43
CA SER A 77 -24.34 24.50 13.82
C SER A 77 -24.50 24.28 12.31
N PHE A 78 -23.42 23.84 11.64
CA PHE A 78 -23.44 23.46 10.23
C PHE A 78 -23.85 21.99 10.05
N THR A 79 -23.38 21.08 10.89
CA THR A 79 -23.68 19.64 10.84
C THR A 79 -25.14 19.33 11.11
N ASP A 80 -25.79 20.05 12.03
CA ASP A 80 -27.21 19.87 12.35
C ASP A 80 -28.15 20.21 11.16
N GLY A 81 -27.64 20.87 10.12
CA GLY A 81 -28.37 21.30 8.93
C GLY A 81 -28.27 20.38 7.71
N LEU A 82 -27.49 19.30 7.77
CA LEU A 82 -27.17 18.45 6.61
C LEU A 82 -27.79 17.05 6.72
N ASP A 83 -28.15 16.45 5.59
CA ASP A 83 -28.63 15.06 5.55
C ASP A 83 -27.47 14.04 5.69
N PRO A 84 -27.75 12.77 6.03
CA PRO A 84 -26.71 11.75 6.25
C PRO A 84 -25.78 11.47 5.06
N ALA A 85 -26.26 11.63 3.82
CA ALA A 85 -25.44 11.43 2.62
C ALA A 85 -24.48 12.60 2.41
N THR A 86 -24.91 13.79 2.77
CA THR A 86 -24.10 15.01 2.74
C THR A 86 -23.06 14.99 3.85
N ASN A 87 -23.40 14.50 5.06
CA ASN A 87 -22.42 14.27 6.14
C ASN A 87 -21.34 13.26 5.74
N LYS A 88 -21.68 12.20 4.99
CA LYS A 88 -20.68 11.26 4.48
C LYS A 88 -19.74 11.94 3.48
N LEU A 89 -20.27 12.73 2.55
CA LEU A 89 -19.43 13.47 1.60
C LEU A 89 -18.51 14.49 2.30
N PHE A 90 -19.00 15.19 3.32
CA PHE A 90 -18.17 16.09 4.13
C PHE A 90 -17.18 15.35 5.03
N SER A 91 -17.51 14.17 5.55
CA SER A 91 -16.55 13.28 6.23
C SER A 91 -15.49 12.81 5.27
N ASP A 92 -15.84 12.34 4.08
CA ASP A 92 -14.88 11.89 3.06
C ASP A 92 -13.97 13.07 2.63
N ILE A 93 -14.50 14.31 2.58
CA ILE A 93 -13.73 15.53 2.34
C ILE A 93 -12.87 15.91 3.55
N ILE A 94 -13.35 15.75 4.78
CA ILE A 94 -12.59 16.07 6.00
C ILE A 94 -11.52 15.02 6.27
N ASP A 95 -11.78 13.74 5.99
CA ASP A 95 -10.79 12.67 5.97
C ASP A 95 -9.79 12.91 4.85
N ALA A 96 -10.20 13.39 3.66
CA ALA A 96 -9.28 13.82 2.61
C ALA A 96 -8.49 15.10 2.97
N VAL A 97 -9.03 15.98 3.82
CA VAL A 97 -8.37 17.21 4.31
C VAL A 97 -7.46 16.93 5.51
N LEU A 98 -7.78 15.93 6.35
CA LEU A 98 -6.97 15.42 7.46
C LEU A 98 -5.90 14.44 6.99
N ALA A 99 -6.14 13.74 5.88
CA ALA A 99 -5.16 12.99 5.11
C ALA A 99 -4.43 13.88 4.10
N LEU A 100 -4.84 15.15 3.95
CA LEU A 100 -4.06 16.09 3.17
C LEU A 100 -2.76 16.30 3.92
N PRO A 101 -1.61 16.18 3.23
CA PRO A 101 -0.34 16.52 3.81
C PRO A 101 -0.47 17.90 4.47
N GLY A 102 -0.26 17.98 5.79
CA GLY A 102 -0.18 19.28 6.47
C GLY A 102 0.81 20.20 5.75
N PRO A 103 0.86 21.51 6.04
CA PRO A 103 1.74 22.46 5.33
C PRO A 103 3.25 22.13 5.37
N ASN A 104 3.65 21.08 6.11
CA ASN A 104 4.99 20.51 6.20
C ASN A 104 5.09 19.02 5.82
N GLN A 105 4.06 18.43 5.20
CA GLN A 105 4.08 17.02 4.82
C GLN A 105 4.40 16.88 3.33
N SER A 106 5.38 16.05 3.03
CA SER A 106 5.77 15.70 1.66
C SER A 106 4.63 14.97 0.97
N VAL A 107 4.29 15.36 -0.26
CA VAL A 107 3.50 14.49 -1.15
C VAL A 107 4.35 13.25 -1.42
N ASP A 108 3.90 12.08 -0.95
CA ASP A 108 4.52 10.82 -1.38
C ASP A 108 4.18 10.58 -2.84
N THR A 109 5.02 11.15 -3.69
CA THR A 109 4.82 11.14 -5.15
C THR A 109 4.93 9.71 -5.68
N ALA A 110 5.71 8.85 -5.02
CA ALA A 110 5.81 7.45 -5.38
C ALA A 110 4.49 6.72 -5.08
N GLU A 111 3.88 6.96 -3.91
CA GLU A 111 2.57 6.40 -3.56
C GLU A 111 1.46 6.90 -4.49
N TRP A 112 1.47 8.18 -4.85
CA TRP A 112 0.51 8.73 -5.81
C TRP A 112 0.63 8.09 -7.20
N ILE A 113 1.85 7.95 -7.74
CA ILE A 113 2.07 7.26 -9.02
C ILE A 113 1.66 5.79 -8.90
N ASN A 114 1.93 5.15 -7.75
CA ASN A 114 1.51 3.78 -7.51
C ASN A 114 -0.02 3.64 -7.61
N GLU A 115 -0.76 4.44 -6.85
CA GLU A 115 -2.22 4.32 -6.73
C GLU A 115 -2.96 4.66 -8.03
N PHE A 116 -2.53 5.72 -8.72
CA PHE A 116 -3.29 6.26 -9.86
C PHE A 116 -2.76 5.83 -11.23
N ILE A 117 -1.52 5.33 -11.32
CA ILE A 117 -0.91 4.94 -12.60
C ILE A 117 -0.54 3.46 -12.59
N TYR A 118 0.30 3.04 -11.65
CA TYR A 118 0.86 1.69 -11.71
C TYR A 118 -0.15 0.61 -11.30
N ALA A 119 -0.80 0.71 -10.14
CA ALA A 119 -1.71 -0.31 -9.63
C ALA A 119 -2.89 -0.58 -10.59
N PRO A 120 -3.55 0.43 -11.22
CA PRO A 120 -4.60 0.16 -12.20
C PRO A 120 -4.07 -0.50 -13.48
N LEU A 121 -2.88 -0.09 -13.94
CA LEU A 121 -2.22 -0.68 -15.11
C LEU A 121 -1.84 -2.14 -14.84
N HIS A 122 -1.20 -2.39 -13.69
CA HIS A 122 -0.80 -3.71 -13.21
C HIS A 122 -2.02 -4.63 -13.10
N ALA A 123 -3.10 -4.19 -12.43
CA ALA A 123 -4.32 -4.97 -12.31
C ALA A 123 -4.94 -5.33 -13.68
N GLY A 124 -4.94 -4.38 -14.62
CA GLY A 124 -5.41 -4.62 -16.00
C GLY A 124 -4.54 -5.62 -16.76
N LEU A 125 -3.22 -5.57 -16.59
CA LEU A 125 -2.28 -6.51 -17.18
C LEU A 125 -2.43 -7.91 -16.57
N GLN A 126 -2.57 -8.01 -15.25
CA GLN A 126 -2.80 -9.28 -14.55
C GLN A 126 -4.10 -9.95 -15.02
N GLN A 127 -5.19 -9.17 -15.14
CA GLN A 127 -6.45 -9.67 -15.70
C GLN A 127 -6.32 -10.16 -17.14
N TRP A 128 -5.49 -9.50 -17.96
CA TRP A 128 -5.26 -9.94 -19.34
C TRP A 128 -4.43 -11.22 -19.39
N ILE A 129 -3.33 -11.29 -18.63
CA ILE A 129 -2.46 -12.46 -18.51
C ILE A 129 -3.26 -13.70 -18.10
N SER A 130 -4.15 -13.57 -17.11
CA SER A 130 -4.99 -14.67 -16.61
C SER A 130 -6.26 -14.91 -17.43
N SER A 131 -6.47 -14.23 -18.57
CA SER A 131 -7.68 -14.37 -19.38
C SER A 131 -7.55 -15.49 -20.42
N PRO A 132 -8.65 -16.11 -20.89
CA PRO A 132 -8.60 -17.11 -21.96
C PRO A 132 -7.98 -16.60 -23.28
N LEU A 133 -8.09 -15.30 -23.56
CA LEU A 133 -7.43 -14.67 -24.70
C LEU A 133 -5.92 -14.50 -24.47
N GLY A 134 -5.53 -14.18 -23.23
CA GLY A 134 -4.15 -14.18 -22.78
C GLY A 134 -3.52 -15.55 -23.00
N GLU A 135 -4.07 -16.60 -22.38
CA GLU A 135 -3.55 -17.97 -22.49
C GLU A 135 -3.29 -18.42 -23.94
N LEU A 136 -4.24 -18.15 -24.85
CA LEU A 136 -4.14 -18.58 -26.24
C LEU A 136 -3.12 -17.76 -27.07
N SER A 137 -2.93 -16.49 -26.74
CA SER A 137 -1.97 -15.62 -27.45
C SER A 137 -0.55 -15.70 -26.87
N LEU A 138 -0.45 -15.92 -25.57
CA LEU A 138 0.80 -15.99 -24.83
C LEU A 138 1.55 -17.30 -25.06
N GLU A 139 0.86 -18.43 -25.27
CA GLU A 139 1.52 -19.71 -25.59
C GLU A 139 2.46 -19.57 -26.81
N LEU A 140 1.98 -18.96 -27.89
CA LEU A 140 2.78 -18.74 -29.11
C LEU A 140 3.87 -17.68 -28.89
N LEU A 141 3.57 -16.64 -28.11
CA LEU A 141 4.48 -15.54 -27.84
C LEU A 141 5.66 -15.98 -26.95
N ASN A 142 5.37 -16.77 -25.92
CA ASN A 142 6.32 -17.17 -24.88
C ASN A 142 7.14 -18.40 -25.28
N ALA A 143 6.64 -19.30 -26.14
CA ALA A 143 7.34 -20.51 -26.56
C ALA A 143 8.84 -20.30 -26.92
N PRO A 144 9.24 -19.31 -27.76
CA PRO A 144 10.65 -19.08 -28.04
C PRO A 144 11.44 -18.61 -26.81
N PHE A 145 10.82 -17.85 -25.90
CA PHE A 145 11.47 -17.32 -24.70
C PHE A 145 11.62 -18.40 -23.63
N ALA A 146 10.57 -19.17 -23.36
CA ALA A 146 10.64 -20.32 -22.46
C ALA A 146 11.70 -21.34 -22.94
N THR A 147 11.80 -21.57 -24.25
CA THR A 147 12.81 -22.49 -24.81
C THR A 147 14.24 -21.96 -24.69
N LEU A 148 14.46 -20.69 -25.01
CA LEU A 148 15.81 -20.10 -25.08
C LEU A 148 16.32 -19.63 -23.71
N PHE A 149 15.44 -19.09 -22.88
CA PHE A 149 15.76 -18.42 -21.64
C PHE A 149 15.11 -19.08 -20.42
N GLY A 150 14.22 -20.06 -20.57
CA GLY A 150 13.59 -20.74 -19.43
C GLY A 150 12.57 -19.89 -18.70
N ARG A 151 12.17 -18.76 -19.30
CA ARG A 151 11.22 -17.80 -18.75
C ARG A 151 10.37 -17.19 -19.86
N ASP A 152 9.16 -16.81 -19.52
CA ASP A 152 8.21 -16.19 -20.43
C ASP A 152 8.62 -14.77 -20.85
N LEU A 153 8.10 -14.31 -22.00
CA LEU A 153 8.20 -12.90 -22.38
C LEU A 153 7.16 -12.07 -21.61
N ILE A 154 5.96 -12.62 -21.50
CA ILE A 154 4.83 -12.03 -20.79
C ILE A 154 4.12 -13.14 -20.00
N GLY A 155 4.08 -13.02 -18.69
CA GLY A 155 3.47 -14.03 -17.82
C GLY A 155 4.04 -13.94 -16.41
N ASN A 156 3.31 -14.42 -15.41
CA ASN A 156 3.83 -14.46 -14.06
C ASN A 156 4.81 -15.62 -13.89
N GLY A 157 5.70 -15.48 -12.92
CA GLY A 157 6.57 -16.55 -12.46
C GLY A 157 5.78 -17.68 -11.79
N ILE A 158 6.41 -18.85 -11.75
CA ILE A 158 5.87 -20.05 -11.13
C ILE A 158 6.08 -19.96 -9.61
N ASP A 159 4.99 -20.01 -8.86
CA ASP A 159 5.05 -20.09 -7.39
C ASP A 159 5.79 -21.36 -6.95
N GLY A 160 6.66 -21.19 -5.96
CA GLY A 160 7.46 -22.24 -5.34
C GLY A 160 8.51 -22.84 -6.26
N PHE A 161 8.94 -22.12 -7.30
CA PHE A 161 9.97 -22.60 -8.20
C PHE A 161 11.31 -22.77 -7.48
N ASP A 162 11.82 -24.01 -7.44
CA ASP A 162 13.10 -24.40 -6.85
C ASP A 162 14.04 -25.08 -7.86
N GLY A 163 13.63 -25.05 -9.13
CA GLY A 163 14.34 -25.70 -10.22
C GLY A 163 15.57 -24.93 -10.68
N ILE A 164 16.42 -25.60 -11.47
CA ILE A 164 17.52 -24.93 -12.17
C ILE A 164 17.05 -24.57 -13.57
N ASN A 165 17.32 -23.34 -14.00
CA ASN A 165 17.08 -22.95 -15.38
C ASN A 165 18.07 -23.61 -16.34
N ALA A 166 17.66 -24.73 -16.96
CA ALA A 166 18.47 -25.53 -17.88
C ALA A 166 18.34 -25.10 -19.36
N SER A 167 17.67 -23.98 -19.66
CA SER A 167 17.52 -23.49 -21.02
C SER A 167 18.85 -23.00 -21.62
N LEU A 168 18.88 -22.82 -22.94
CA LEU A 168 20.12 -22.52 -23.70
C LEU A 168 20.90 -21.33 -23.13
N PHE A 169 20.22 -20.23 -22.82
CA PHE A 169 20.81 -19.03 -22.24
C PHE A 169 20.51 -18.88 -20.75
N GLY A 170 19.43 -19.48 -20.24
CA GLY A 170 19.09 -19.41 -18.82
C GLY A 170 20.11 -20.07 -17.91
N GLN A 171 20.82 -21.10 -18.39
CA GLN A 171 21.94 -21.71 -17.66
C GLN A 171 23.10 -20.74 -17.34
N LEU A 172 23.12 -19.54 -17.95
CA LEU A 172 24.09 -18.48 -17.63
C LEU A 172 23.76 -17.75 -16.32
N GLY A 173 22.54 -17.92 -15.78
CA GLY A 173 22.09 -17.35 -14.51
C GLY A 173 21.72 -15.86 -14.55
N TRP A 174 22.08 -15.12 -15.60
CA TRP A 174 21.80 -13.67 -15.69
C TRP A 174 20.39 -13.33 -16.19
N PHE A 175 19.64 -14.32 -16.67
CA PHE A 175 18.31 -14.14 -17.27
C PHE A 175 17.18 -14.54 -16.33
N GLY A 176 17.50 -14.90 -15.09
CA GLY A 176 16.53 -15.40 -14.14
C GLY A 176 16.11 -16.84 -14.43
N ASP A 177 15.02 -17.28 -13.81
CA ASP A 177 14.43 -18.60 -13.99
C ASP A 177 12.91 -18.55 -14.15
N ALA A 178 12.23 -19.69 -14.02
CA ALA A 178 10.79 -19.77 -14.23
C ALA A 178 9.99 -19.28 -13.02
N GLY A 179 10.63 -19.08 -11.86
CA GLY A 179 10.06 -18.38 -10.71
C GLY A 179 9.96 -16.88 -10.93
N ASP A 180 10.75 -16.32 -11.86
CA ASP A 180 10.70 -14.89 -12.20
C ASP A 180 9.57 -14.56 -13.18
N GLY A 181 9.02 -13.36 -13.05
CA GLY A 181 8.03 -12.80 -13.97
C GLY A 181 8.59 -12.57 -15.37
N GLY A 182 7.76 -12.65 -16.39
CA GLY A 182 8.15 -12.56 -17.80
C GLY A 182 8.93 -11.28 -18.14
N PHE A 183 9.83 -11.33 -19.12
CA PHE A 183 10.78 -10.24 -19.40
C PHE A 183 10.14 -8.85 -19.58
N LEU A 184 8.94 -8.76 -20.17
CA LEU A 184 8.26 -7.48 -20.39
C LEU A 184 7.20 -7.19 -19.32
N PHE A 185 6.33 -8.16 -19.04
CA PHE A 185 5.23 -8.01 -18.10
C PHE A 185 5.07 -9.31 -17.32
N GLY A 186 4.97 -9.21 -16.01
CA GLY A 186 4.72 -10.36 -15.16
C GLY A 186 5.24 -10.14 -13.76
N ASP A 187 4.49 -10.64 -12.79
CA ASP A 187 4.90 -10.68 -11.41
C ASP A 187 5.81 -11.89 -11.18
N GLY A 188 6.74 -11.78 -10.24
CA GLY A 188 7.48 -12.94 -9.75
C GLY A 188 6.57 -13.89 -8.99
N GLY A 189 6.87 -15.18 -9.07
CA GLY A 189 6.20 -16.22 -8.29
C GLY A 189 6.57 -16.14 -6.82
N ALA A 190 5.67 -16.54 -5.94
CA ALA A 190 5.96 -16.67 -4.52
C ALA A 190 7.09 -17.68 -4.27
N GLY A 191 7.94 -17.40 -3.29
CA GLY A 191 8.96 -18.32 -2.82
C GLY A 191 8.33 -19.56 -2.20
N ILE A 192 9.04 -20.68 -2.28
CA ILE A 192 8.60 -21.94 -1.68
C ILE A 192 8.79 -21.91 -0.17
N ASP A 193 7.79 -22.38 0.57
CA ASP A 193 7.92 -22.55 2.03
C ASP A 193 8.85 -23.73 2.35
N GLY A 194 9.88 -23.49 3.18
CA GLY A 194 10.62 -24.54 3.90
C GLY A 194 11.46 -25.53 3.09
N ILE A 195 12.13 -25.13 1.99
CA ILE A 195 13.17 -26.01 1.41
C ILE A 195 14.37 -26.07 2.36
N ASP A 196 14.71 -27.28 2.81
CA ASP A 196 15.72 -27.54 3.85
C ASP A 196 15.48 -26.75 5.15
N GLY A 197 14.24 -26.30 5.35
CA GLY A 197 13.80 -25.46 6.47
C GLY A 197 13.78 -23.96 6.16
N ILE A 198 14.60 -23.45 5.23
CA ILE A 198 14.67 -22.01 4.92
C ILE A 198 13.55 -21.65 3.92
N GLY A 199 12.92 -20.49 4.11
CA GLY A 199 11.99 -19.94 3.13
C GLY A 199 12.70 -19.60 1.82
N GLY A 200 12.16 -20.05 0.69
CA GLY A 200 12.68 -19.75 -0.64
C GLY A 200 12.49 -18.28 -0.98
N ALA A 201 13.41 -17.71 -1.75
CA ALA A 201 13.25 -16.34 -2.25
C ALA A 201 12.04 -16.25 -3.21
N GLY A 202 11.31 -15.14 -3.16
CA GLY A 202 10.32 -14.80 -4.18
C GLY A 202 11.01 -14.44 -5.49
N GLY A 203 10.37 -14.77 -6.62
CA GLY A 203 10.90 -14.44 -7.94
C GLY A 203 10.91 -12.94 -8.22
N ASP A 204 11.84 -12.49 -9.04
CA ASP A 204 11.92 -11.11 -9.50
C ASP A 204 10.88 -10.85 -10.61
N ALA A 205 10.34 -9.64 -10.68
CA ALA A 205 9.57 -9.20 -11.83
C ALA A 205 10.45 -8.87 -13.05
N GLY A 206 9.82 -8.75 -14.22
CA GLY A 206 10.49 -8.32 -15.46
C GLY A 206 10.63 -6.80 -15.61
N PHE A 207 10.32 -6.29 -16.79
CA PHE A 207 10.37 -4.84 -17.05
C PHE A 207 9.24 -4.09 -16.32
N PHE A 208 8.04 -4.68 -16.27
CA PHE A 208 6.92 -4.28 -15.41
C PHE A 208 6.44 -5.48 -14.59
N GLY A 209 6.10 -5.24 -13.32
CA GLY A 209 5.50 -6.25 -12.45
C GLY A 209 5.96 -6.10 -11.01
N ASN A 210 5.31 -6.85 -10.14
CA ASN A 210 5.66 -6.93 -8.73
C ASN A 210 6.55 -8.15 -8.48
N GLY A 211 7.55 -8.00 -7.60
CA GLY A 211 8.30 -9.16 -7.13
C GLY A 211 7.41 -10.11 -6.33
N GLY A 212 7.74 -11.39 -6.37
CA GLY A 212 7.07 -12.42 -5.60
C GLY A 212 7.37 -12.31 -4.11
N ALA A 213 6.44 -12.69 -3.26
CA ALA A 213 6.69 -12.77 -1.83
C ALA A 213 7.71 -13.87 -1.52
N GLY A 214 8.55 -13.70 -0.51
CA GLY A 214 9.40 -14.77 0.01
C GLY A 214 8.58 -15.85 0.71
N GLY A 215 9.07 -17.08 0.68
CA GLY A 215 8.45 -18.22 1.35
C GLY A 215 8.66 -18.18 2.87
N LEU A 216 7.79 -18.86 3.61
CA LEU A 216 7.88 -18.98 5.06
C LEU A 216 9.05 -19.88 5.48
N GLY A 217 9.70 -19.51 6.58
CA GLY A 217 10.69 -20.34 7.26
C GLY A 217 10.02 -21.44 8.10
N ALA A 218 10.64 -22.63 8.16
CA ALA A 218 10.29 -23.66 9.13
C ALA A 218 10.89 -23.36 10.51
N ASP A 219 10.49 -24.08 11.56
CA ASP A 219 10.97 -23.89 12.93
C ASP A 219 12.51 -23.78 13.01
N GLY A 220 13.01 -22.65 13.54
CA GLY A 220 14.43 -22.35 13.64
C GLY A 220 15.11 -21.84 12.36
N PHE A 221 14.36 -21.64 11.28
CA PHE A 221 14.88 -21.17 9.98
C PHE A 221 14.22 -19.87 9.52
N ALA A 222 15.03 -19.05 8.84
CA ALA A 222 14.60 -17.75 8.38
C ALA A 222 13.57 -17.86 7.23
N GLY A 223 12.73 -16.83 7.13
CA GLY A 223 11.88 -16.61 5.97
C GLY A 223 12.71 -16.20 4.75
N GLY A 224 12.14 -16.40 3.56
CA GLY A 224 12.78 -16.08 2.29
C GLY A 224 12.71 -14.59 1.98
N ASP A 225 13.69 -14.08 1.24
CA ASP A 225 13.65 -12.71 0.75
C ASP A 225 12.54 -12.54 -0.30
N GLY A 226 11.90 -11.37 -0.32
CA GLY A 226 10.99 -10.99 -1.39
C GLY A 226 11.76 -10.68 -2.69
N GLY A 227 11.14 -10.98 -3.83
CA GLY A 227 11.71 -10.70 -5.15
C GLY A 227 11.70 -9.21 -5.50
N ALA A 228 12.59 -8.79 -6.39
CA ALA A 228 12.65 -7.43 -6.88
C ALA A 228 11.43 -7.06 -7.73
N GLY A 229 10.97 -5.82 -7.60
CA GLY A 229 9.96 -5.23 -8.49
C GLY A 229 10.56 -4.88 -9.86
N GLY A 230 9.69 -4.67 -10.85
CA GLY A 230 10.08 -4.50 -12.24
C GLY A 230 11.05 -3.35 -12.51
N TRP A 231 11.89 -3.52 -13.54
CA TRP A 231 12.99 -2.60 -13.87
C TRP A 231 12.52 -1.19 -14.23
N PHE A 232 11.36 -1.03 -14.86
CA PHE A 232 10.81 0.28 -15.23
C PHE A 232 9.78 0.76 -14.22
N MET A 233 8.78 -0.08 -13.92
CA MET A 233 7.84 0.14 -12.82
C MET A 233 7.53 -1.17 -12.10
N GLY A 234 7.51 -1.14 -10.77
CA GLY A 234 7.15 -2.30 -9.98
C GLY A 234 7.26 -2.11 -8.48
N VAL A 235 6.60 -3.01 -7.74
CA VAL A 235 6.72 -3.11 -6.29
C VAL A 235 7.55 -4.35 -5.94
N GLY A 236 8.51 -4.24 -5.04
CA GLY A 236 9.22 -5.39 -4.51
C GLY A 236 8.29 -6.30 -3.70
N GLY A 237 8.54 -7.61 -3.74
CA GLY A 237 7.77 -8.58 -2.98
C GLY A 237 8.03 -8.46 -1.48
N ALA A 238 7.05 -8.86 -0.66
CA ALA A 238 7.27 -8.95 0.78
C ALA A 238 8.28 -10.04 1.12
N GLY A 239 9.09 -9.85 2.16
CA GLY A 239 9.84 -10.95 2.76
C GLY A 239 8.90 -11.96 3.42
N GLY A 240 9.28 -13.23 3.43
CA GLY A 240 8.55 -14.28 4.13
C GLY A 240 8.79 -14.24 5.63
N ASP A 241 7.82 -14.67 6.43
CA ASP A 241 7.99 -14.72 7.88
C ASP A 241 8.99 -15.81 8.28
N GLY A 242 9.72 -15.54 9.37
CA GLY A 242 10.59 -16.53 9.99
C GLY A 242 9.79 -17.64 10.68
N GLY A 243 10.30 -18.87 10.64
CA GLY A 243 9.79 -19.92 11.50
C GLY A 243 10.15 -19.65 12.97
N ALA A 244 9.70 -20.50 13.89
CA ALA A 244 9.82 -20.23 15.32
C ALA A 244 11.25 -19.80 15.76
N GLY A 245 11.33 -18.66 16.44
CA GLY A 245 12.58 -18.02 16.90
C GLY A 245 13.53 -17.51 15.80
N ALA A 246 13.15 -17.58 14.53
CA ALA A 246 14.00 -17.25 13.40
C ALA A 246 13.61 -15.93 12.72
N ALA A 247 14.56 -15.34 12.01
CA ALA A 247 14.37 -14.03 11.40
C ALA A 247 13.39 -14.06 10.21
N GLY A 248 12.63 -12.98 10.03
CA GLY A 248 11.89 -12.73 8.80
C GLY A 248 12.83 -12.41 7.64
N GLY A 249 12.40 -12.72 6.42
CA GLY A 249 13.11 -12.42 5.18
C GLY A 249 13.08 -10.92 4.85
N THR A 250 14.06 -10.46 4.09
CA THR A 250 14.08 -9.06 3.65
C THR A 250 13.03 -8.80 2.59
N GLY A 251 12.47 -7.59 2.59
CA GLY A 251 11.58 -7.15 1.53
C GLY A 251 12.34 -6.92 0.23
N GLY A 252 11.73 -7.26 -0.89
CA GLY A 252 12.30 -7.10 -2.22
C GLY A 252 12.54 -5.66 -2.60
N VAL A 253 13.58 -5.40 -3.38
CA VAL A 253 13.90 -4.04 -3.84
C VAL A 253 12.94 -3.57 -4.92
N GLY A 254 12.47 -2.33 -4.82
CA GLY A 254 11.75 -1.66 -5.91
C GLY A 254 12.74 -1.04 -6.87
N LEU A 255 13.13 -1.71 -7.96
CA LEU A 255 14.17 -1.20 -8.87
C LEU A 255 13.73 0.02 -9.69
N GLY A 256 12.45 0.06 -10.08
CA GLY A 256 11.88 0.81 -11.19
C GLY A 256 12.49 2.17 -11.55
N MET A 257 12.85 2.36 -12.83
CA MET A 257 13.35 3.64 -13.35
C MET A 257 12.36 4.80 -13.20
N LEU A 258 11.05 4.53 -13.34
CA LEU A 258 9.97 5.51 -13.15
C LEU A 258 9.31 5.40 -11.78
N LEU A 259 9.01 4.18 -11.31
CA LEU A 259 8.46 3.92 -9.98
C LEU A 259 9.01 2.60 -9.46
N GLY A 260 9.65 2.61 -8.30
CA GLY A 260 10.00 1.37 -7.60
C GLY A 260 9.70 1.49 -6.12
N THR A 261 8.71 0.79 -5.61
CA THR A 261 8.46 0.71 -4.17
C THR A 261 9.11 -0.57 -3.62
N GLY A 262 9.82 -0.47 -2.51
CA GLY A 262 10.36 -1.63 -1.83
C GLY A 262 9.24 -2.45 -1.16
N GLY A 263 9.42 -3.76 -1.11
CA GLY A 263 8.53 -4.67 -0.38
C GLY A 263 8.75 -4.59 1.12
N THR A 264 7.73 -4.95 1.90
CA THR A 264 7.85 -5.02 3.36
C THR A 264 8.76 -6.17 3.78
N GLY A 265 9.51 -6.02 4.87
CA GLY A 265 10.21 -7.16 5.49
C GLY A 265 9.22 -8.14 6.10
N GLY A 266 9.59 -9.42 6.16
CA GLY A 266 8.79 -10.46 6.82
C GLY A 266 8.90 -10.36 8.34
N ASP A 267 7.90 -10.86 9.06
CA ASP A 267 7.92 -10.87 10.52
C ASP A 267 8.89 -11.93 11.05
N GLY A 268 9.51 -11.67 12.20
CA GLY A 268 10.28 -12.66 12.92
C GLY A 268 9.37 -13.69 13.59
N GLY A 269 9.80 -14.95 13.60
CA GLY A 269 8.99 -16.03 14.16
C GLY A 269 8.92 -15.98 15.69
N ILE A 270 7.79 -16.42 16.24
CA ILE A 270 7.58 -16.52 17.69
C ILE A 270 8.54 -17.56 18.28
N GLY A 271 9.21 -17.23 19.38
CA GLY A 271 10.08 -18.15 20.11
C GLY A 271 9.31 -19.34 20.68
N ILE A 272 9.95 -20.50 20.73
CA ILE A 272 9.47 -21.67 21.51
C ILE A 272 9.95 -21.55 22.96
N GLU A 273 9.40 -22.38 23.86
CA GLU A 273 9.64 -22.28 25.31
C GLU A 273 11.15 -22.20 25.65
N GLY A 274 11.56 -21.07 26.24
CA GLY A 274 12.95 -20.76 26.61
C GLY A 274 13.81 -20.08 25.54
N ASP A 275 13.28 -19.84 24.35
CA ASP A 275 14.00 -19.23 23.22
C ASP A 275 13.59 -17.77 22.96
N PHE A 276 14.45 -17.06 22.22
CA PHE A 276 14.21 -15.69 21.78
C PHE A 276 13.19 -15.66 20.64
N GLY A 277 12.46 -14.55 20.54
CA GLY A 277 11.73 -14.23 19.32
C GLY A 277 12.68 -13.90 18.17
N GLY A 278 12.29 -14.24 16.95
CA GLY A 278 13.05 -13.92 15.75
C GLY A 278 13.05 -12.42 15.44
N THR A 279 14.10 -11.91 14.83
CA THR A 279 14.13 -10.51 14.39
C THR A 279 13.28 -10.31 13.14
N GLY A 280 12.61 -9.17 13.02
CA GLY A 280 11.91 -8.79 11.80
C GLY A 280 12.87 -8.54 10.63
N GLY A 281 12.40 -8.81 9.42
CA GLY A 281 13.12 -8.58 8.18
C GLY A 281 13.23 -7.10 7.84
N VAL A 282 14.32 -6.71 7.19
CA VAL A 282 14.50 -5.32 6.71
C VAL A 282 13.57 -5.08 5.51
N GLY A 283 12.92 -3.92 5.47
CA GLY A 283 12.12 -3.50 4.32
C GLY A 283 12.98 -3.20 3.09
N GLY A 284 12.46 -3.50 1.91
CA GLY A 284 13.14 -3.30 0.64
C GLY A 284 13.40 -1.83 0.33
N THR A 285 14.51 -1.55 -0.34
CA THR A 285 14.78 -0.17 -0.82
C THR A 285 13.91 0.14 -2.02
N GLY A 286 13.34 1.35 -2.07
CA GLY A 286 12.68 1.89 -3.25
C GLY A 286 13.67 2.35 -4.32
N ALA A 287 13.14 2.69 -5.50
CA ALA A 287 13.94 3.09 -6.65
C ALA A 287 14.66 4.42 -6.42
N TRP A 288 15.76 4.60 -7.16
CA TRP A 288 16.62 5.77 -7.00
C TRP A 288 15.89 7.11 -7.24
N TRP A 289 14.98 7.23 -8.21
CA TRP A 289 14.36 8.53 -8.53
C TRP A 289 13.04 8.77 -7.77
N MET A 290 12.11 7.83 -7.90
CA MET A 290 10.77 7.86 -7.32
C MET A 290 10.51 6.50 -6.70
N GLY A 291 10.79 6.37 -5.41
CA GLY A 291 10.62 5.10 -4.73
C GLY A 291 10.29 5.25 -3.27
N ARG A 292 9.25 4.54 -2.83
CA ARG A 292 8.98 4.38 -1.40
C ARG A 292 9.82 3.22 -0.89
N GLY A 293 10.45 3.39 0.27
CA GLY A 293 11.01 2.26 0.99
C GLY A 293 9.90 1.36 1.54
N GLY A 294 10.14 0.06 1.55
CA GLY A 294 9.27 -0.89 2.22
C GLY A 294 9.42 -0.80 3.73
N ASP A 295 8.35 -1.05 4.46
CA ASP A 295 8.38 -1.03 5.93
C ASP A 295 9.12 -2.30 6.45
N GLY A 296 9.78 -2.20 7.60
CA GLY A 296 10.43 -3.34 8.22
C GLY A 296 9.41 -4.28 8.89
N GLY A 297 9.73 -5.58 8.92
CA GLY A 297 8.90 -6.59 9.57
C GLY A 297 8.95 -6.48 11.09
N GLY A 298 7.90 -6.93 11.77
CA GLY A 298 7.86 -7.02 13.23
C GLY A 298 8.81 -8.07 13.78
N GLY A 299 9.37 -7.85 14.96
CA GLY A 299 10.06 -8.88 15.72
C GLY A 299 9.08 -9.86 16.36
N GLY A 300 9.45 -11.14 16.38
CA GLY A 300 8.70 -12.20 16.99
C GLY A 300 8.64 -12.07 18.52
N GLU A 301 7.58 -12.58 19.12
CA GLU A 301 7.49 -12.66 20.58
C GLU A 301 8.42 -13.74 21.13
N GLY A 302 8.92 -13.55 22.35
CA GLY A 302 9.74 -14.53 23.07
C GLY A 302 9.35 -14.59 24.55
N ASP A 303 9.87 -15.58 25.28
CA ASP A 303 9.56 -15.73 26.70
C ASP A 303 10.25 -14.66 27.56
N ALA A 304 9.55 -14.15 28.58
CA ALA A 304 10.12 -13.29 29.63
C ALA A 304 11.00 -12.12 29.11
N ASP A 305 10.42 -11.28 28.25
CA ASP A 305 11.06 -10.10 27.64
C ASP A 305 12.19 -10.42 26.64
N ASN A 306 12.21 -11.61 26.05
CA ASN A 306 13.20 -12.03 25.03
C ASN A 306 12.65 -11.97 23.59
N GLY A 307 11.74 -11.04 23.30
CA GLY A 307 11.24 -10.80 21.95
C GLY A 307 12.33 -10.32 21.00
N GLY A 308 12.16 -10.61 19.71
CA GLY A 308 13.10 -10.21 18.69
C GLY A 308 12.99 -8.73 18.34
N ASP A 309 14.07 -8.15 17.83
CA ASP A 309 14.06 -6.77 17.34
C ASP A 309 13.20 -6.64 16.07
N GLY A 310 12.55 -5.50 15.89
CA GLY A 310 11.88 -5.16 14.64
C GLY A 310 12.88 -4.83 13.52
N GLY A 311 12.50 -5.14 12.28
CA GLY A 311 13.30 -4.87 11.10
C GLY A 311 13.36 -3.38 10.77
N ALA A 312 14.49 -2.91 10.22
CA ALA A 312 14.59 -1.54 9.74
C ALA A 312 13.72 -1.33 8.48
N GLY A 313 13.18 -0.14 8.29
CA GLY A 313 12.53 0.25 7.04
C GLY A 313 13.54 0.52 5.93
N GLY A 314 13.15 0.23 4.70
CA GLY A 314 13.97 0.45 3.51
C GLY A 314 14.10 1.94 3.16
N ALA A 315 15.17 2.31 2.47
CA ALA A 315 15.32 3.68 1.98
C ALA A 315 14.32 3.98 0.84
N GLY A 316 13.84 5.21 0.79
CA GLY A 316 13.14 5.76 -0.38
C GLY A 316 14.12 6.25 -1.46
N GLY A 317 13.59 6.78 -2.54
CA GLY A 317 14.35 7.35 -3.64
C GLY A 317 15.05 8.65 -3.27
N LEU A 318 16.14 8.99 -3.96
CA LEU A 318 16.99 10.14 -3.67
C LEU A 318 16.26 11.48 -3.84
N LEU A 319 15.37 11.60 -4.82
CA LEU A 319 14.65 12.85 -5.09
C LEU A 319 13.24 12.82 -4.52
N PHE A 320 12.48 11.77 -4.83
CA PHE A 320 11.11 11.58 -4.36
C PHE A 320 10.96 10.21 -3.69
N GLY A 321 10.03 10.17 -2.75
CA GLY A 321 9.61 8.94 -2.10
C GLY A 321 10.08 8.84 -0.66
N ARG A 322 9.18 8.32 0.16
CA ARG A 322 9.34 8.22 1.59
C ARG A 322 10.19 7.02 1.96
N GLY A 323 10.96 7.10 3.04
CA GLY A 323 11.55 5.92 3.67
C GLY A 323 10.48 5.03 4.30
N GLY A 324 10.70 3.72 4.30
CA GLY A 324 9.83 2.78 4.99
C GLY A 324 9.92 2.95 6.50
N ASP A 325 8.83 2.69 7.20
CA ASP A 325 8.84 2.67 8.67
C ASP A 325 9.61 1.47 9.20
N GLY A 326 10.19 1.59 10.39
CA GLY A 326 10.73 0.45 11.10
C GLY A 326 9.63 -0.43 11.67
N GLY A 327 9.88 -1.74 11.74
CA GLY A 327 8.97 -2.71 12.34
C GLY A 327 9.00 -2.66 13.87
N LEU A 328 7.91 -3.07 14.49
CA LEU A 328 7.79 -3.14 15.96
C LEU A 328 8.62 -4.31 16.51
N GLY A 329 9.30 -4.14 17.64
CA GLY A 329 9.93 -5.25 18.35
C GLY A 329 8.92 -6.21 19.00
N GLY A 330 9.35 -7.42 19.32
CA GLY A 330 8.70 -8.30 20.29
C GLY A 330 8.84 -7.74 21.72
N THR A 331 8.15 -8.34 22.68
CA THR A 331 8.25 -7.94 24.10
C THR A 331 9.71 -7.98 24.56
N GLY A 332 10.29 -6.84 24.91
CA GLY A 332 11.70 -6.70 25.28
C GLY A 332 12.70 -6.55 24.12
N GLY A 333 12.25 -6.75 22.88
CA GLY A 333 12.99 -6.44 21.66
C GLY A 333 12.90 -4.94 21.29
N ALA A 334 13.93 -4.44 20.62
CA ALA A 334 13.96 -3.06 20.13
C ALA A 334 13.07 -2.89 18.89
N GLY A 335 12.55 -1.68 18.69
CA GLY A 335 11.93 -1.31 17.42
C GLY A 335 12.97 -1.10 16.31
N GLY A 336 12.58 -1.34 15.07
CA GLY A 336 13.38 -1.06 13.89
C GLY A 336 13.52 0.43 13.60
N LEU A 337 14.64 0.81 12.97
CA LEU A 337 14.85 2.18 12.50
C LEU A 337 14.04 2.45 11.23
N GLY A 338 13.52 3.66 11.10
CA GLY A 338 12.92 4.13 9.85
C GLY A 338 13.97 4.34 8.76
N GLY A 339 13.60 4.04 7.53
CA GLY A 339 14.44 4.25 6.36
C GLY A 339 14.62 5.72 6.00
N ALA A 340 15.71 6.05 5.33
CA ALA A 340 15.95 7.39 4.82
C ALA A 340 14.92 7.75 3.73
N GLY A 341 14.38 8.97 3.76
CA GLY A 341 13.59 9.53 2.67
C GLY A 341 14.45 10.27 1.65
N GLY A 342 13.86 10.59 0.50
CA GLY A 342 14.47 11.46 -0.51
C GLY A 342 14.53 12.93 -0.12
N PHE A 343 15.18 13.75 -0.96
CA PHE A 343 15.24 15.20 -0.76
C PHE A 343 13.87 15.85 -0.57
N LEU A 344 12.84 15.35 -1.26
CA LEU A 344 11.44 15.79 -1.13
C LEU A 344 10.55 14.76 -0.44
N GLY A 345 11.11 13.66 0.07
CA GLY A 345 10.37 12.58 0.72
C GLY A 345 10.59 12.55 2.22
N ALA A 346 9.55 12.27 2.99
CA ALA A 346 9.69 12.09 4.44
C ALA A 346 10.55 10.85 4.76
N ALA A 347 11.28 10.91 5.87
CA ALA A 347 11.89 9.71 6.43
C ALA A 347 10.83 8.74 6.98
N GLY A 348 11.18 7.47 7.00
CA GLY A 348 10.48 6.47 7.79
C GLY A 348 10.53 6.83 9.28
N ILE A 349 9.48 6.48 10.00
CA ILE A 349 9.45 6.56 11.45
C ILE A 349 10.16 5.34 12.00
N SER A 350 11.01 5.56 13.00
CA SER A 350 11.59 4.46 13.77
C SER A 350 10.57 3.98 14.78
N ALA A 351 10.35 2.67 14.85
CA ALA A 351 9.46 2.09 15.83
C ALA A 351 9.94 2.40 17.25
N ALA A 352 9.03 2.87 18.07
CA ALA A 352 9.24 3.13 19.49
C ALA A 352 8.08 2.51 20.27
N PRO A 353 8.27 2.08 21.53
CA PRO A 353 7.17 1.55 22.33
C PRO A 353 6.17 2.67 22.63
N TYR A 354 4.98 2.57 22.05
CA TYR A 354 3.89 3.53 22.24
C TYR A 354 2.87 3.05 23.28
N VAL A 355 2.71 1.74 23.44
CA VAL A 355 1.75 1.15 24.38
C VAL A 355 2.50 0.57 25.58
N ALA A 356 2.30 1.16 26.76
CA ALA A 356 2.87 0.63 28.00
C ALA A 356 2.15 -0.65 28.43
N ASN A 357 0.83 -0.62 28.44
CA ASN A 357 -0.01 -1.73 28.89
C ASN A 357 -1.37 -1.71 28.20
N THR A 358 -2.05 -2.86 28.15
CA THR A 358 -3.46 -2.97 27.76
C THR A 358 -4.23 -3.79 28.78
N GLN A 359 -5.49 -3.46 29.03
CA GLN A 359 -6.32 -4.20 29.97
C GLN A 359 -7.77 -4.25 29.50
N TRP A 360 -8.30 -5.45 29.29
CA TRP A 360 -9.74 -5.66 29.14
C TRP A 360 -10.46 -5.51 30.49
N VAL A 361 -11.52 -4.71 30.50
CA VAL A 361 -12.39 -4.48 31.64
C VAL A 361 -13.84 -4.69 31.22
N THR A 362 -14.65 -5.23 32.12
CA THR A 362 -16.10 -5.37 31.93
C THR A 362 -16.81 -4.56 33.01
N TYR A 363 -17.79 -3.76 32.60
CA TYR A 363 -18.65 -2.97 33.47
C TYR A 363 -20.10 -3.08 33.00
N ASP A 364 -21.04 -2.49 33.73
CA ASP A 364 -22.48 -2.58 33.43
C ASP A 364 -22.86 -2.08 32.01
N GLY A 365 -21.99 -1.26 31.38
CA GLY A 365 -22.17 -0.73 30.03
C GLY A 365 -21.51 -1.53 28.91
N GLY A 366 -20.75 -2.58 29.21
CA GLY A 366 -20.11 -3.45 28.21
C GLY A 366 -18.65 -3.78 28.54
N THR A 367 -17.94 -4.27 27.52
CA THR A 367 -16.50 -4.52 27.57
C THR A 367 -15.74 -3.30 27.05
N SER A 368 -14.60 -2.97 27.64
CA SER A 368 -13.68 -1.92 27.19
C SER A 368 -12.25 -2.42 27.24
N LEU A 369 -11.45 -2.09 26.24
CA LEU A 369 -10.02 -2.25 26.23
C LEU A 369 -9.38 -0.92 26.63
N ARG A 370 -8.79 -0.89 27.82
CA ARG A 370 -8.01 0.25 28.30
C ARG A 370 -6.59 0.16 27.74
N VAL A 371 -6.19 1.13 26.95
CA VAL A 371 -4.82 1.28 26.44
C VAL A 371 -4.10 2.32 27.28
N TYR A 372 -2.96 1.95 27.85
CA TYR A 372 -2.10 2.84 28.62
C TYR A 372 -0.93 3.29 27.73
N PRO A 373 -0.89 4.55 27.28
CA PRO A 373 0.20 5.03 26.42
C PRO A 373 1.50 5.27 27.23
N THR A 374 2.65 5.06 26.58
CA THR A 374 3.96 5.45 27.11
C THR A 374 4.13 6.98 27.11
N GLU A 375 5.17 7.48 27.77
CA GLU A 375 5.53 8.91 27.69
C GLU A 375 5.86 9.35 26.25
N THR A 376 6.49 8.47 25.48
CA THR A 376 6.74 8.69 24.05
C THR A 376 5.44 8.82 23.27
N ALA A 377 4.47 7.93 23.48
CA ALA A 377 3.16 8.05 22.85
C ALA A 377 2.45 9.35 23.23
N ARG A 378 2.48 9.77 24.50
CA ARG A 378 1.88 11.04 24.92
C ARG A 378 2.53 12.24 24.22
N THR A 379 3.86 12.22 24.11
CA THR A 379 4.60 13.30 23.45
C THR A 379 4.27 13.40 21.96
N GLU A 380 4.12 12.27 21.27
CA GLU A 380 3.82 12.22 19.84
C GLU A 380 2.32 12.45 19.54
N ALA A 381 1.42 11.91 20.37
CA ALA A 381 -0.03 12.14 20.32
C ALA A 381 -0.39 13.62 20.56
N GLY A 382 0.41 14.33 21.36
CA GLY A 382 0.26 15.77 21.60
C GLY A 382 0.64 16.65 20.39
N GLN A 383 1.11 16.08 19.28
CA GLN A 383 1.54 16.80 18.08
C GLN A 383 0.62 16.52 16.89
N THR A 384 0.40 17.52 16.05
CA THR A 384 -0.33 17.35 14.78
C THR A 384 0.53 16.60 13.76
N GLY A 385 -0.09 15.76 12.92
CA GLY A 385 0.59 15.10 11.80
C GLY A 385 1.37 13.83 12.17
N THR A 386 1.13 13.27 13.36
CA THR A 386 1.75 12.02 13.86
C THR A 386 0.86 10.79 13.64
N LEU A 387 -0.05 10.83 12.66
CA LEU A 387 -0.96 9.72 12.36
C LEU A 387 -0.23 8.40 12.11
N ARG A 388 0.92 8.44 11.44
CA ARG A 388 1.73 7.25 11.17
C ARG A 388 2.28 6.62 12.46
N GLN A 389 2.72 7.42 13.41
CA GLN A 389 3.05 6.95 14.76
C GLN A 389 1.82 6.37 15.45
N GLY A 390 0.65 6.99 15.26
CA GLY A 390 -0.63 6.46 15.74
C GLY A 390 -0.96 5.09 15.15
N GLU A 391 -0.69 4.85 13.87
CA GLU A 391 -0.86 3.53 13.24
C GLU A 391 0.12 2.49 13.80
N GLN A 392 1.38 2.87 14.03
CA GLN A 392 2.34 1.98 14.70
C GLN A 392 1.90 1.65 16.13
N ALA A 393 1.40 2.65 16.86
CA ALA A 393 0.86 2.45 18.20
C ALA A 393 -0.39 1.55 18.18
N TRP A 394 -1.24 1.68 17.17
CA TRP A 394 -2.37 0.78 16.96
C TRP A 394 -1.92 -0.65 16.66
N ALA A 395 -0.87 -0.82 15.85
CA ALA A 395 -0.29 -2.14 15.58
C ALA A 395 0.25 -2.80 16.86
N GLU A 396 0.81 -2.04 17.82
CA GLU A 396 1.15 -2.58 19.14
C GLU A 396 -0.08 -3.04 19.94
N VAL A 397 -1.20 -2.30 19.87
CA VAL A 397 -2.46 -2.71 20.52
C VAL A 397 -2.96 -4.03 19.93
N VAL A 398 -2.99 -4.13 18.60
CA VAL A 398 -3.44 -5.32 17.87
C VAL A 398 -2.53 -6.51 18.12
N LYS A 399 -1.21 -6.30 18.17
CA LYS A 399 -0.24 -7.36 18.49
C LYS A 399 -0.51 -7.99 19.86
N ARG A 400 -0.90 -7.17 20.85
CA ARG A 400 -1.24 -7.63 22.21
C ARG A 400 -2.66 -8.17 22.34
N ASN A 401 -3.59 -7.65 21.53
CA ASN A 401 -5.02 -7.96 21.59
C ASN A 401 -5.56 -8.13 20.17
N PRO A 402 -5.27 -9.27 19.49
CA PRO A 402 -5.68 -9.47 18.10
C PRO A 402 -7.20 -9.32 17.87
N GLU A 403 -8.00 -9.65 18.88
CA GLU A 403 -9.45 -9.50 18.90
C GLU A 403 -9.94 -8.04 18.87
N ALA A 404 -9.08 -7.07 19.18
CA ALA A 404 -9.38 -5.64 19.12
C ALA A 404 -9.33 -5.08 17.68
N ASN A 405 -8.82 -5.84 16.71
CA ASN A 405 -8.59 -5.37 15.34
C ASN A 405 -9.89 -5.26 14.52
N ASN A 406 -10.67 -4.23 14.79
CA ASN A 406 -11.83 -3.83 14.00
C ASN A 406 -11.80 -2.32 13.71
N ALA A 407 -12.52 -1.91 12.66
CA ALA A 407 -12.53 -0.53 12.18
C ALA A 407 -12.95 0.48 13.26
N GLY A 408 -13.99 0.16 14.03
CA GLY A 408 -14.51 1.03 15.09
C GLY A 408 -13.52 1.25 16.22
N MET A 409 -12.87 0.20 16.73
CA MET A 409 -11.87 0.33 17.80
C MET A 409 -10.60 1.03 17.30
N ARG A 410 -10.17 0.78 16.06
CA ARG A 410 -9.07 1.51 15.43
C ARG A 410 -9.38 3.00 15.32
N ALA A 411 -10.58 3.35 14.86
CA ALA A 411 -11.00 4.74 14.70
C ALA A 411 -11.11 5.46 16.05
N GLN A 412 -11.64 4.79 17.09
CA GLN A 412 -11.60 5.28 18.47
C GLN A 412 -10.15 5.57 18.90
N PHE A 413 -9.24 4.59 18.72
CA PHE A 413 -7.84 4.73 19.11
C PHE A 413 -7.15 5.90 18.40
N LEU A 414 -7.30 6.01 17.08
CA LEU A 414 -6.69 7.10 16.32
C LEU A 414 -7.27 8.46 16.70
N CYS A 415 -8.56 8.53 17.04
CA CYS A 415 -9.15 9.73 17.60
C CYS A 415 -8.51 10.09 18.96
N HIS A 416 -8.32 9.10 19.85
CA HIS A 416 -7.61 9.33 21.12
C HIS A 416 -6.17 9.81 20.89
N TRP A 417 -5.46 9.21 19.94
CA TRP A 417 -4.11 9.62 19.55
C TRP A 417 -4.06 11.06 19.05
N GLN A 418 -4.96 11.45 18.14
CA GLN A 418 -4.88 12.75 17.49
C GLN A 418 -5.40 13.92 18.34
N PHE A 419 -6.41 13.66 19.17
CA PHE A 419 -7.20 14.75 19.74
C PHE A 419 -7.23 14.75 21.26
N VAL A 420 -7.14 13.60 21.91
CA VAL A 420 -7.40 13.54 23.36
C VAL A 420 -6.26 14.13 24.16
N GLU A 421 -5.00 13.99 23.73
CA GLU A 421 -3.90 14.66 24.42
C GLU A 421 -3.96 16.20 24.25
N PHE A 422 -4.61 16.71 23.20
CA PHE A 422 -4.86 18.14 23.00
C PHE A 422 -6.05 18.66 23.83
N ILE A 423 -7.14 17.90 23.90
CA ILE A 423 -8.42 18.34 24.48
C ILE A 423 -8.54 17.97 25.97
N GLN A 424 -7.97 16.83 26.38
CA GLN A 424 -7.97 16.31 27.75
C GLN A 424 -6.61 15.66 28.08
N PRO A 425 -5.53 16.46 28.21
CA PRO A 425 -4.19 15.94 28.44
C PRO A 425 -4.11 15.11 29.72
N GLY A 426 -3.28 14.05 29.68
CA GLY A 426 -3.00 13.22 30.85
C GLY A 426 -4.06 12.19 31.23
N LYS A 427 -4.99 11.84 30.32
CA LYS A 427 -5.87 10.67 30.55
C LYS A 427 -5.03 9.43 30.87
N THR A 428 -5.41 8.73 31.93
CA THR A 428 -4.66 7.55 32.40
C THR A 428 -4.69 6.44 31.35
N SER A 429 -5.84 6.20 30.73
CA SER A 429 -6.01 5.25 29.63
C SER A 429 -6.87 5.83 28.51
N TRP A 430 -6.66 5.31 27.30
CA TRP A 430 -7.54 5.46 26.16
C TRP A 430 -8.42 4.21 26.07
N ASN A 431 -9.71 4.39 26.26
CA ASN A 431 -10.65 3.28 26.39
C ASN A 431 -11.32 3.03 25.05
N LEU A 432 -11.27 1.78 24.59
CA LEU A 432 -11.78 1.35 23.29
C LEU A 432 -12.86 0.30 23.49
N GLU A 433 -14.04 0.52 22.94
CA GLU A 433 -15.18 -0.36 23.14
C GLU A 433 -15.61 -1.04 21.84
N PRO A 434 -15.68 -2.38 21.79
CA PRO A 434 -16.05 -3.13 20.57
C PRO A 434 -17.54 -3.01 20.21
N TRP A 435 -18.38 -2.56 21.14
CA TRP A 435 -19.83 -2.42 20.96
C TRP A 435 -20.24 -1.03 20.44
N ARG A 436 -19.31 -0.08 20.39
CA ARG A 436 -19.60 1.27 19.87
C ARG A 436 -19.77 1.24 18.34
N PRO A 437 -20.66 2.07 17.80
CA PRO A 437 -20.87 2.12 16.36
C PRO A 437 -19.62 2.66 15.66
N ASP A 438 -19.34 2.11 14.48
CA ASP A 438 -18.38 2.69 13.54
C ASP A 438 -19.02 3.91 12.88
N VAL A 439 -18.45 5.09 13.12
CA VAL A 439 -18.98 6.40 12.71
C VAL A 439 -17.87 7.25 12.10
N SER A 440 -18.24 8.38 11.50
CA SER A 440 -17.26 9.29 10.89
C SER A 440 -16.25 9.84 11.90
N SER A 441 -15.07 10.26 11.43
CA SER A 441 -14.06 10.96 12.24
C SER A 441 -14.63 12.20 12.95
N LEU A 442 -15.55 12.91 12.30
CA LEU A 442 -16.28 14.04 12.86
C LEU A 442 -17.19 13.64 14.01
N ASP A 443 -17.96 12.56 13.84
CA ASP A 443 -18.84 12.05 14.89
C ASP A 443 -18.01 11.53 16.06
N LEU A 444 -16.91 10.83 15.81
CA LEU A 444 -15.94 10.42 16.84
C LEU A 444 -15.50 11.64 17.67
N LEU A 445 -15.04 12.71 17.00
CA LEU A 445 -14.59 13.92 17.69
C LEU A 445 -15.73 14.61 18.46
N ALA A 446 -16.92 14.71 17.88
CA ALA A 446 -18.09 15.29 18.53
C ALA A 446 -18.51 14.54 19.80
N TYR A 447 -18.26 13.23 19.86
CA TYR A 447 -18.52 12.37 21.01
C TYR A 447 -17.28 12.04 21.85
N GLY A 448 -16.21 12.84 21.77
CA GLY A 448 -15.03 12.67 22.63
C GLY A 448 -14.25 11.37 22.38
N CYS A 449 -14.25 10.92 21.13
CA CYS A 449 -13.67 9.68 20.60
C CYS A 449 -14.40 8.39 20.93
N ASN A 450 -15.47 8.42 21.73
CA ASN A 450 -16.19 7.23 22.21
C ASN A 450 -17.72 7.38 21.99
N PRO A 451 -18.23 7.21 20.75
CA PRO A 451 -19.62 7.47 20.38
C PRO A 451 -20.59 6.39 20.88
N GLY A 452 -21.90 6.69 20.90
CA GLY A 452 -22.95 5.68 20.97
C GLY A 452 -23.28 5.09 22.36
N GLY A 453 -22.75 5.63 23.46
CA GLY A 453 -23.10 5.15 24.80
C GLY A 453 -22.39 5.87 25.94
N ALA A 454 -22.81 5.61 27.18
CA ALA A 454 -22.17 6.16 28.37
C ALA A 454 -20.70 5.73 28.46
N GLU A 455 -19.84 6.66 28.89
CA GLU A 455 -18.43 6.38 29.16
C GLU A 455 -18.28 5.40 30.32
N GLU A 456 -17.19 4.65 30.29
CA GLU A 456 -16.78 3.84 31.43
C GLU A 456 -16.60 4.73 32.68
N PRO A 457 -17.24 4.41 33.82
CA PRO A 457 -17.05 5.16 35.05
C PRO A 457 -15.67 4.84 35.66
N PHE A 458 -14.93 5.90 36.03
CA PHE A 458 -13.62 5.82 36.69
C PHE A 458 -13.71 5.91 38.21
#